data_AF-A0A084Z1G2-F1
#
_entry.id   AF-A0A084Z1G2-F1
#
_cell.length_a   1.000
_cell.length_b   1.000
_cell.length_c   1.000
_cell.angle_alpha   90.00
_cell.angle_beta   90.00
_cell.angle_gamma   90.00
#
_symmetry.space_group_name_H-M   'P 1'
#
loop_
_entity.id
_entity.type
_entity.pdbx_description
1 polymer ?
#
loop_
_entity_poly.entity_id
_entity_poly.type
_entity_poly.pdbx_seq_one_letter_code
_entity_poly.pdbx_strand_id
1 'polypeptide(L)'
;VLDASGERSTLFRLEGEAVMDGDIQVAASGKDATGVYVTDAGTEATIGGGSVLDISGDGATGVFSTGGAKATIESGASVTITGSGATAGTVDGNTYDLDGTVAEEDTGATLINAASISSSVADATAFTAKNSGTLENSGDVLLTGANSTAIK
;
A
#
# COMPACT_ATOMS: atom_id res chain seq x y z
N VAL A 1 -4.96 6.80 -16.45
CA VAL A 1 -4.43 6.72 -15.08
C VAL A 1 -5.25 7.62 -14.20
N LEU A 2 -5.77 7.09 -13.10
CA LEU A 2 -6.41 7.86 -12.02
C LEU A 2 -5.34 8.22 -10.99
N ASP A 3 -5.35 9.43 -10.43
CA ASP A 3 -4.23 9.92 -9.62
C ASP A 3 -4.70 10.63 -8.34
N ALA A 4 -4.19 10.18 -7.19
CA ALA A 4 -4.24 10.91 -5.93
C ALA A 4 -3.12 11.97 -5.89
N SER A 5 -3.33 13.08 -6.60
CA SER A 5 -2.33 14.15 -6.75
C SER A 5 -2.33 15.18 -5.62
N GLY A 6 -3.31 15.12 -4.71
CA GLY A 6 -3.40 16.01 -3.56
C GLY A 6 -2.52 15.54 -2.40
N GLU A 7 -1.98 16.48 -1.63
CA GLU A 7 -1.25 16.14 -0.39
C GLU A 7 -2.18 15.38 0.58
N ARG A 8 -1.71 14.24 1.11
CA ARG A 8 -2.48 13.34 1.99
C ARG A 8 -3.82 12.86 1.40
N SER A 9 -3.96 12.90 0.08
CA SER A 9 -5.19 12.41 -0.57
C SER A 9 -5.19 10.89 -0.66
N THR A 10 -6.39 10.29 -0.69
CA THR A 10 -6.58 8.86 -0.95
C THR A 10 -7.37 8.70 -2.24
N LEU A 11 -6.90 7.87 -3.17
CA LEU A 11 -7.61 7.66 -4.44
C LEU A 11 -8.79 6.70 -4.25
N PHE A 12 -8.53 5.51 -3.70
CA PHE A 12 -9.56 4.53 -3.38
C PHE A 12 -9.57 4.24 -1.87
N ARG A 13 -10.74 4.32 -1.25
CA ARG A 13 -10.99 3.85 0.12
C ARG A 13 -12.05 2.76 0.07
N LEU A 14 -11.71 1.59 0.60
CA LEU A 14 -12.62 0.47 0.80
C LEU A 14 -12.82 0.24 2.30
N GLU A 15 -14.08 0.09 2.69
CA GLU A 15 -14.50 -0.12 4.08
C GLU A 15 -15.87 -0.83 4.11
N GLY A 16 -16.25 -1.39 5.26
CA GLY A 16 -17.55 -2.03 5.45
C GLY A 16 -17.84 -3.22 4.51
N GLU A 17 -16.92 -4.20 4.44
CA GLU A 17 -17.05 -5.42 3.63
C GLU A 17 -17.05 -5.19 2.11
N ALA A 18 -16.59 -4.03 1.66
CA ALA A 18 -16.41 -3.75 0.24
C ALA A 18 -15.32 -4.64 -0.37
N VAL A 19 -15.53 -5.03 -1.64
CA VAL A 19 -14.56 -5.83 -2.41
C VAL A 19 -14.19 -5.12 -3.69
N MET A 20 -12.89 -4.94 -3.92
CA MET A 20 -12.31 -4.59 -5.22
C MET A 20 -11.52 -5.77 -5.75
N ASP A 21 -11.77 -6.14 -7.01
CA ASP A 21 -11.04 -7.21 -7.68
C ASP A 21 -10.89 -6.86 -9.16
N GLY A 22 -9.64 -6.71 -9.62
CA GLY A 22 -9.32 -6.51 -11.02
C GLY A 22 -8.07 -5.67 -11.27
N ASP A 23 -7.85 -5.34 -12.54
CA ASP A 23 -6.71 -4.56 -12.98
C ASP A 23 -7.00 -3.05 -12.91
N ILE A 24 -6.13 -2.30 -12.24
CA ILE A 24 -6.24 -0.85 -12.08
C ILE A 24 -4.99 -0.12 -12.57
N GLN A 25 -5.16 1.12 -13.03
CA GLN A 25 -4.06 2.00 -13.43
C GLN A 25 -4.11 3.28 -12.60
N VAL A 26 -3.33 3.30 -11.52
CA VAL A 26 -3.38 4.33 -10.48
C VAL A 26 -2.03 4.97 -10.20
N ALA A 27 -2.08 6.21 -9.73
CA ALA A 27 -0.94 6.93 -9.20
C ALA A 27 -1.25 7.53 -7.83
N ALA A 28 -0.22 7.61 -6.99
CA ALA A 28 -0.18 8.38 -5.75
C ALA A 28 0.95 9.41 -5.89
N SER A 29 0.69 10.48 -6.65
CA SER A 29 1.69 11.52 -6.94
C SER A 29 1.73 12.66 -5.92
N GLY A 30 0.67 12.82 -5.12
CA GLY A 30 0.65 13.77 -4.02
C GLY A 30 1.59 13.37 -2.88
N LYS A 31 2.19 14.36 -2.22
CA LYS A 31 2.96 14.11 -0.99
C LYS A 31 2.09 13.41 0.06
N ASP A 32 2.62 12.36 0.68
CA ASP A 32 1.94 11.52 1.67
C ASP A 32 0.58 10.96 1.19
N ALA A 33 0.37 10.87 -0.12
CA ALA A 33 -0.87 10.35 -0.70
C ALA A 33 -0.92 8.81 -0.63
N THR A 34 -2.15 8.28 -0.67
CA THR A 34 -2.41 6.83 -0.68
C THR A 34 -3.14 6.44 -1.96
N GLY A 35 -2.63 5.44 -2.67
CA GLY A 35 -3.32 4.89 -3.84
C GLY A 35 -4.58 4.12 -3.43
N VAL A 36 -4.40 3.02 -2.70
CA VAL A 36 -5.50 2.15 -2.26
C VAL A 36 -5.44 2.00 -0.75
N TYR A 37 -6.51 2.41 -0.07
CA TYR A 37 -6.71 2.27 1.36
C TYR A 37 -7.81 1.23 1.61
N VAL A 38 -7.52 0.22 2.42
CA VAL A 38 -8.44 -0.89 2.71
C VAL A 38 -8.53 -1.05 4.23
N THR A 39 -9.74 -0.96 4.79
CA THR A 39 -9.99 -1.10 6.23
C THR A 39 -11.22 -1.93 6.52
N ASP A 40 -11.37 -2.35 7.76
CA ASP A 40 -12.44 -3.15 8.33
C ASP A 40 -12.35 -4.63 7.97
N ALA A 41 -12.66 -5.47 8.95
CA ALA A 41 -12.72 -6.91 8.76
C ALA A 41 -13.75 -7.27 7.67
N GLY A 42 -13.36 -8.17 6.77
CA GLY A 42 -14.19 -8.58 5.63
C GLY A 42 -14.07 -7.70 4.39
N THR A 43 -13.37 -6.57 4.47
CA THR A 43 -13.05 -5.74 3.29
C THR A 43 -11.82 -6.30 2.58
N GLU A 44 -11.91 -6.41 1.25
CA GLU A 44 -10.83 -6.98 0.43
C GLU A 44 -10.49 -6.10 -0.78
N ALA A 45 -9.20 -6.00 -1.10
CA ALA A 45 -8.73 -5.44 -2.35
C ALA A 45 -7.72 -6.36 -3.03
N THR A 46 -8.02 -6.79 -4.25
CA THR A 46 -7.10 -7.51 -5.14
C THR A 46 -6.65 -6.57 -6.24
N ILE A 47 -5.36 -6.25 -6.20
CA ILE A 47 -4.65 -5.52 -7.24
C ILE A 47 -4.16 -6.55 -8.25
N GLY A 48 -4.90 -6.69 -9.34
CA GLY A 48 -4.70 -7.73 -10.34
C GLY A 48 -3.34 -7.65 -11.05
N GLY A 49 -2.88 -8.77 -11.59
CA GLY A 49 -1.58 -8.87 -12.26
C GLY A 49 -1.38 -7.97 -13.49
N GLY A 50 -2.43 -7.37 -14.06
CA GLY A 50 -2.35 -6.36 -15.12
C GLY A 50 -2.29 -4.91 -14.60
N SER A 51 -2.28 -4.72 -13.27
CA SER A 51 -2.33 -3.40 -12.65
C SER A 51 -1.02 -2.63 -12.77
N VAL A 52 -1.13 -1.30 -12.72
CA VAL A 52 -0.01 -0.36 -12.64
C VAL A 52 -0.24 0.59 -11.47
N LEU A 53 0.72 0.63 -10.55
CA LEU A 53 0.77 1.52 -9.39
C LEU A 53 2.02 2.39 -9.49
N ASP A 54 1.84 3.69 -9.73
CA ASP A 54 2.92 4.68 -9.73
C ASP A 54 2.92 5.47 -8.41
N ILE A 55 3.99 5.34 -7.63
CA ILE A 55 4.12 5.89 -6.29
C ILE A 55 5.23 6.94 -6.34
N SER A 56 4.86 8.14 -6.80
CA SER A 56 5.79 9.21 -7.14
C SER A 56 5.80 10.37 -6.15
N GLY A 57 4.78 10.47 -5.28
CA GLY A 57 4.76 11.46 -4.21
C GLY A 57 5.77 11.13 -3.10
N ASP A 58 6.43 12.15 -2.56
CA ASP A 58 7.28 11.98 -1.38
C ASP A 58 6.45 11.45 -0.21
N GLY A 59 6.92 10.39 0.46
CA GLY A 59 6.20 9.72 1.54
C GLY A 59 4.91 9.00 1.14
N ALA A 60 4.56 8.96 -0.16
CA ALA A 60 3.34 8.33 -0.63
C ALA A 60 3.33 6.81 -0.41
N THR A 61 2.14 6.24 -0.25
CA THR A 61 1.93 4.79 -0.09
C THR A 61 1.08 4.24 -1.24
N GLY A 62 1.52 3.15 -1.86
CA GLY A 62 0.74 2.48 -2.91
C GLY A 62 -0.52 1.83 -2.34
N VAL A 63 -0.35 0.84 -1.47
CA VAL A 63 -1.43 0.10 -0.82
C VAL A 63 -1.31 0.19 0.69
N PHE A 64 -2.39 0.56 1.37
CA PHE A 64 -2.46 0.59 2.83
C PHE A 64 -3.60 -0.32 3.32
N SER A 65 -3.23 -1.43 3.96
CA SER A 65 -4.16 -2.40 4.55
C SER A 65 -4.21 -2.23 6.07
N THR A 66 -5.41 -2.08 6.64
CA THR A 66 -5.60 -1.78 8.05
C THR A 66 -6.90 -2.37 8.60
N GLY A 67 -7.13 -2.28 9.91
CA GLY A 67 -8.43 -2.53 10.54
C GLY A 67 -9.09 -3.90 10.31
N GLY A 68 -8.32 -4.96 10.18
CA GLY A 68 -8.82 -6.32 9.91
C GLY A 68 -8.94 -6.65 8.42
N ALA A 69 -8.65 -5.70 7.53
CA ALA A 69 -8.80 -5.89 6.10
C ALA A 69 -7.69 -6.74 5.46
N LYS A 70 -7.93 -7.14 4.21
CA LYS A 70 -6.98 -7.88 3.39
C LYS A 70 -6.73 -7.18 2.06
N ALA A 71 -5.47 -6.94 1.75
CA ALA A 71 -5.04 -6.49 0.43
C ALA A 71 -4.11 -7.53 -0.21
N THR A 72 -4.25 -7.73 -1.52
CA THR A 72 -3.42 -8.63 -2.33
C THR A 72 -2.86 -7.86 -3.51
N ILE A 73 -1.54 -7.91 -3.71
CA ILE A 73 -0.86 -7.43 -4.92
C ILE A 73 -0.40 -8.66 -5.69
N GLU A 74 -1.10 -8.97 -6.78
CA GLU A 74 -0.86 -10.19 -7.55
C GLU A 74 0.45 -10.14 -8.34
N SER A 75 0.95 -11.33 -8.70
CA SER A 75 2.10 -11.43 -9.59
C SER A 75 1.78 -10.82 -10.96
N GLY A 76 2.73 -10.08 -11.51
CA GLY A 76 2.58 -9.35 -12.77
C GLY A 76 2.25 -7.87 -12.59
N ALA A 77 1.66 -7.48 -11.45
CA ALA A 77 1.35 -6.07 -11.20
C ALA A 77 2.65 -5.24 -11.21
N SER A 78 2.61 -4.10 -11.89
CA SER A 78 3.75 -3.17 -11.95
C SER A 78 3.63 -2.16 -10.82
N VAL A 79 4.57 -2.21 -9.86
CA VAL A 79 4.64 -1.25 -8.76
C VAL A 79 5.94 -0.46 -8.90
N THR A 80 5.82 0.83 -9.19
CA THR A 80 6.96 1.71 -9.44
C THR A 80 7.05 2.74 -8.32
N ILE A 81 8.18 2.77 -7.60
CA ILE A 81 8.44 3.77 -6.55
C ILE A 81 9.45 4.78 -7.06
N THR A 82 9.03 6.04 -7.20
CA THR A 82 9.90 7.16 -7.60
C THR A 82 9.93 8.32 -6.59
N GLY A 83 9.01 8.37 -5.63
CA GLY A 83 9.01 9.36 -4.55
C GLY A 83 10.05 9.07 -3.46
N SER A 84 10.62 10.11 -2.86
CA SER A 84 11.54 9.95 -1.72
C SER A 84 10.76 9.49 -0.50
N GLY A 85 11.24 8.46 0.22
CA GLY A 85 10.52 7.94 1.40
C GLY A 85 9.21 7.22 1.09
N ALA A 86 8.87 7.02 -0.18
CA ALA A 86 7.63 6.36 -0.59
C ALA A 86 7.67 4.84 -0.32
N THR A 87 6.47 4.26 -0.15
CA THR A 87 6.28 2.87 0.25
C THR A 87 5.36 2.11 -0.71
N ALA A 88 5.76 0.92 -1.19
CA ALA A 88 4.87 0.10 -2.05
C ALA A 88 3.62 -0.35 -1.30
N GLY A 89 3.77 -0.86 -0.09
CA GLY A 89 2.62 -1.14 0.77
C GLY A 89 2.89 -1.09 2.27
N THR A 90 1.86 -0.70 3.02
CA THR A 90 1.86 -0.76 4.48
C THR A 90 0.75 -1.69 4.94
N VAL A 91 1.05 -2.52 5.94
CA VAL A 91 0.05 -3.28 6.68
C VAL A 91 0.13 -2.90 8.15
N ASP A 92 -0.98 -2.42 8.70
CA ASP A 92 -1.09 -1.95 10.07
C ASP A 92 -2.31 -2.58 10.73
N GLY A 93 -2.11 -3.40 11.76
CA GLY A 93 -3.23 -4.11 12.39
C GLY A 93 -4.09 -3.24 13.31
N ASN A 94 -3.84 -1.93 13.47
CA ASN A 94 -4.80 -1.04 14.13
C ASN A 94 -5.96 -0.67 13.20
N THR A 95 -7.07 -0.17 13.76
CA THR A 95 -8.16 0.51 13.04
C THR A 95 -8.10 2.01 13.35
N TYR A 96 -8.44 2.84 12.38
CA TYR A 96 -8.37 4.30 12.49
C TYR A 96 -9.70 4.97 12.16
N ASP A 97 -10.07 5.98 12.94
CA ASP A 97 -11.15 6.91 12.60
C ASP A 97 -10.75 7.84 11.44
N LEU A 98 -11.73 8.51 10.82
CA LEU A 98 -11.48 9.43 9.69
C LEU A 98 -10.56 10.62 10.04
N ASP A 99 -10.45 10.97 11.33
CA ASP A 99 -9.54 12.00 11.81
C ASP A 99 -8.11 11.48 12.05
N GLY A 100 -7.87 10.19 11.80
CA GLY A 100 -6.59 9.52 11.96
C GLY A 100 -6.28 9.05 13.38
N THR A 101 -7.21 9.19 14.32
CA THR A 101 -7.04 8.63 15.66
C THR A 101 -7.22 7.11 15.66
N VAL A 102 -6.52 6.42 16.56
CA VAL A 102 -6.66 4.96 16.70
C VAL A 102 -8.00 4.65 17.35
N ALA A 103 -8.87 3.96 16.63
CA ALA A 103 -10.17 3.51 17.11
C ALA A 103 -10.06 2.18 17.86
N GLU A 104 -9.31 1.23 17.30
CA GLU A 104 -9.04 -0.09 17.88
C GLU A 104 -7.59 -0.51 17.62
N GLU A 105 -6.96 -1.20 18.58
CA GLU A 105 -5.59 -1.69 18.45
C GLU A 105 -5.57 -3.19 18.12
N ASP A 106 -4.55 -3.64 17.37
CA ASP A 106 -4.26 -5.06 17.12
C ASP A 106 -5.46 -5.87 16.56
N THR A 107 -6.34 -5.23 15.79
CA THR A 107 -7.43 -5.87 15.01
C THR A 107 -6.91 -6.85 13.94
N GLY A 108 -5.61 -6.80 13.67
CA GLY A 108 -4.95 -7.55 12.60
C GLY A 108 -5.19 -6.87 11.26
N ALA A 109 -4.35 -7.15 10.28
CA ALA A 109 -4.57 -6.79 8.88
C ALA A 109 -3.64 -7.67 8.05
N THR A 110 -3.95 -7.87 6.78
CA THR A 110 -3.06 -8.65 5.90
C THR A 110 -2.76 -7.89 4.62
N LEU A 111 -1.49 -7.92 4.23
CA LEU A 111 -1.03 -7.55 2.90
C LEU A 111 -0.27 -8.73 2.30
N ILE A 112 -0.78 -9.27 1.21
CA ILE A 112 -0.13 -10.35 0.45
C ILE A 112 0.51 -9.70 -0.78
N ASN A 113 1.82 -9.90 -0.96
CA ASN A 113 2.53 -9.46 -2.16
C ASN A 113 3.11 -10.64 -2.93
N ALA A 114 2.74 -10.73 -4.21
CA ALA A 114 3.36 -11.62 -5.20
C ALA A 114 3.99 -10.85 -6.38
N ALA A 115 3.89 -9.52 -6.41
CA ALA A 115 4.53 -8.68 -7.41
C ALA A 115 6.02 -8.46 -7.09
N SER A 116 6.83 -8.29 -8.14
CA SER A 116 8.21 -7.86 -8.00
C SER A 116 8.26 -6.35 -7.74
N ILE A 117 8.89 -5.95 -6.64
CA ILE A 117 9.08 -4.54 -6.27
C ILE A 117 10.54 -4.16 -6.54
N SER A 118 10.74 -3.06 -7.26
CA SER A 118 12.08 -2.50 -7.44
C SER A 118 12.09 -0.98 -7.39
N SER A 119 13.17 -0.43 -6.84
CA SER A 119 13.43 1.01 -6.88
C SER A 119 14.92 1.30 -6.74
N SER A 120 15.35 2.43 -7.31
CA SER A 120 16.68 3.01 -7.14
C SER A 120 16.65 4.34 -6.40
N VAL A 121 15.47 4.78 -5.93
CA VAL A 121 15.30 6.04 -5.21
C VAL A 121 15.71 5.91 -3.75
N ALA A 122 16.34 6.96 -3.23
CA ALA A 122 16.76 7.01 -1.83
C ALA A 122 15.56 6.93 -0.88
N ASP A 123 15.79 6.35 0.30
CA ASP A 123 14.82 6.25 1.40
C ASP A 123 13.53 5.47 1.05
N ALA A 124 13.44 4.85 -0.14
CA ALA A 124 12.31 4.00 -0.52
C ALA A 124 12.15 2.81 0.45
N THR A 125 10.91 2.49 0.77
CA THR A 125 10.56 1.28 1.53
C THR A 125 9.70 0.37 0.64
N ALA A 126 9.95 -0.93 0.56
CA ALA A 126 9.01 -1.79 -0.18
C ALA A 126 7.77 -2.01 0.70
N PHE A 127 7.96 -2.57 1.89
CA PHE A 127 6.84 -2.86 2.78
C PHE A 127 7.10 -2.46 4.22
N THR A 128 6.04 -2.02 4.91
CA THR A 128 6.03 -1.84 6.36
C THR A 128 4.96 -2.74 6.97
N ALA A 129 5.31 -3.52 8.00
CA ALA A 129 4.37 -4.27 8.81
C ALA A 129 4.44 -3.82 10.28
N LYS A 130 3.31 -3.38 10.85
CA LYS A 130 3.27 -2.85 12.23
C LYS A 130 1.96 -3.19 12.94
N ASN A 131 1.96 -3.04 14.26
CA ASN A 131 0.79 -3.19 15.14
C ASN A 131 -0.02 -4.48 14.84
N SER A 132 0.66 -5.63 14.83
CA SER A 132 0.04 -6.93 14.49
C SER A 132 -0.48 -7.08 13.05
N GLY A 133 -0.12 -6.15 12.14
CA GLY A 133 -0.29 -6.32 10.70
C GLY A 133 0.63 -7.42 10.16
N THR A 134 0.11 -8.26 9.28
CA THR A 134 0.82 -9.40 8.69
C THR A 134 1.13 -9.15 7.22
N LEU A 135 2.42 -9.21 6.86
CA LEU A 135 2.88 -9.18 5.48
C LEU A 135 3.26 -10.59 5.02
N GLU A 136 2.65 -11.05 3.94
CA GLU A 136 3.06 -12.27 3.23
C GLU A 136 3.70 -11.90 1.90
N ASN A 137 5.04 -11.91 1.83
CA ASN A 137 5.76 -11.56 0.61
C ASN A 137 6.34 -12.81 -0.08
N SER A 138 5.94 -13.03 -1.34
CA SER A 138 6.45 -14.07 -2.22
C SER A 138 7.13 -13.52 -3.49
N GLY A 139 6.96 -12.23 -3.80
CA GLY A 139 7.62 -11.56 -4.91
C GLY A 139 9.04 -11.08 -4.58
N ASP A 140 9.83 -10.80 -5.62
CA ASP A 140 11.19 -10.27 -5.47
C ASP A 140 11.16 -8.80 -5.00
N VAL A 141 12.05 -8.44 -4.08
CA VAL A 141 12.23 -7.05 -3.64
C VAL A 141 13.69 -6.64 -3.87
N LEU A 142 13.90 -5.70 -4.79
CA LEU A 142 15.23 -5.16 -5.12
C LEU A 142 15.24 -3.64 -4.99
N LEU A 143 15.72 -3.15 -3.84
CA LEU A 143 15.94 -1.72 -3.61
C LEU A 143 17.43 -1.41 -3.64
N THR A 144 17.83 -0.47 -4.49
CA THR A 144 19.25 -0.11 -4.71
C THR A 144 19.56 1.34 -4.34
N GLY A 145 18.55 2.12 -3.95
CA GLY A 145 18.71 3.48 -3.47
C GLY A 145 19.44 3.54 -2.12
N ALA A 146 20.03 4.70 -1.83
CA ALA A 146 20.64 4.94 -0.53
C ALA A 146 19.57 4.87 0.59
N ASN A 147 19.91 4.25 1.72
CA ASN A 147 19.03 4.12 2.90
C ASN A 147 17.67 3.44 2.63
N SER A 148 17.50 2.75 1.51
CA SER A 148 16.26 2.05 1.22
C SER A 148 16.09 0.84 2.13
N THR A 149 14.84 0.53 2.49
CA THR A 149 14.49 -0.58 3.39
C THR A 149 13.58 -1.56 2.66
N ALA A 150 13.97 -2.82 2.53
CA ALA A 150 13.11 -3.81 1.88
C ALA A 150 11.82 -4.02 2.69
N ILE A 151 11.94 -4.48 3.93
CA ILE A 151 10.81 -4.70 4.83
C ILE A 151 11.15 -4.07 6.17
N LYS A 152 10.21 -3.29 6.71
CA LYS A 152 10.32 -2.61 8.00
C LYS A 152 9.30 -3.13 9.00
#